data_AF-A0A2P6F8Q4-F1
#
_entry.id   AF-A0A2P6F8Q4-F1
#
_cell.length_a   1.000
_cell.length_b   1.000
_cell.length_c   1.000
_cell.angle_alpha   90.00
_cell.angle_beta   90.00
_cell.angle_gamma   90.00
#
_symmetry.space_group_name_H-M   'P 1'
#
loop_
_entity.id
_entity.type
_entity.pdbx_description
1 polymer ?
#
loop_
_entity_poly.entity_id
_entity_poly.type
_entity_poly.pdbx_seq_one_letter_code
_entity_poly.pdbx_strand_id
1 'polypeptide(L)'
;MLGKSALDELGMGGHGLYALTGDVLNPWDLTRITGGSSSGSAALVAAGVVPFALGTDTGDSVRKPAGYCGIIGFKPTYGLISRYGVFPYAPSLDTVGYFTRTVEDSAIVFDYLAQEDHQDATSLKSKEKIILKIYHQ
;
A
#
# COMPACT_ATOMS: atom_id res chain seq x y z
N MET A 1 4.63 -12.65 8.25
CA MET A 1 5.26 -11.34 7.94
C MET A 1 6.70 -11.60 7.54
N LEU A 2 7.17 -11.09 6.39
CA LEU A 2 8.54 -11.32 5.89
C LEU A 2 9.55 -10.26 6.37
N GLY A 3 9.15 -8.99 6.44
CA GLY A 3 10.03 -7.90 6.86
C GLY A 3 9.41 -6.52 6.64
N LYS A 4 10.22 -5.47 6.84
CA LYS A 4 9.87 -4.07 6.50
C LYS A 4 10.55 -3.69 5.19
N SER A 5 9.81 -3.04 4.30
CA SER A 5 10.32 -2.51 3.03
C SER A 5 10.87 -1.09 3.18
N ALA A 6 11.72 -0.67 2.24
CA ALA A 6 12.18 0.70 2.13
C ALA A 6 11.06 1.65 1.68
N LEU A 7 11.15 2.92 2.08
CA LEU A 7 10.27 4.00 1.64
C LEU A 7 11.08 5.29 1.45
N ASP A 8 10.55 6.24 0.68
CA ASP A 8 11.06 7.63 0.71
C ASP A 8 10.91 8.18 2.13
N GLU A 9 11.99 8.78 2.67
CA GLU A 9 12.11 9.16 4.08
C GLU A 9 10.89 9.93 4.61
N LEU A 10 10.40 9.51 5.79
CA LEU A 10 9.20 10.07 6.46
C LEU A 10 7.90 10.02 5.63
N GLY A 11 7.87 9.24 4.55
CA GLY A 11 6.77 9.24 3.59
C GLY A 11 6.80 10.45 2.63
N MET A 12 7.83 11.31 2.73
CA MET A 12 8.00 12.52 1.93
C MET A 12 8.84 12.20 0.69
N GLY A 13 8.19 12.17 -0.47
CA GLY A 13 8.85 11.87 -1.72
C GLY A 13 7.88 11.45 -2.80
N GLY A 14 8.35 10.58 -3.69
CA GLY A 14 7.58 10.14 -4.84
C GLY A 14 8.35 9.35 -5.87
N HIS A 15 9.64 9.11 -5.66
CA HIS A 15 10.52 8.51 -6.65
C HIS A 15 11.07 7.16 -6.19
N GLY A 16 11.19 6.91 -4.89
CA GLY A 16 11.88 5.75 -4.34
C GLY A 16 13.39 5.92 -4.21
N LEU A 17 13.90 7.15 -4.35
CA LEU A 17 15.33 7.51 -4.33
C LEU A 17 15.76 8.20 -3.02
N TYR A 18 14.83 8.38 -2.07
CA TYR A 18 15.10 9.10 -0.82
C TYR A 18 15.04 8.18 0.39
N ALA A 19 15.21 6.88 0.21
CA ALA A 19 15.28 5.95 1.32
C ALA A 19 16.68 5.98 1.94
N LEU A 20 16.76 6.01 3.27
CA LEU A 20 18.02 5.90 4.01
C LEU A 20 18.82 4.63 3.63
N THR A 21 18.11 3.56 3.28
CA THR A 21 18.69 2.27 2.89
C THR A 21 19.18 2.21 1.45
N GLY A 22 19.13 3.32 0.71
CA GLY A 22 19.50 3.41 -0.70
C GLY A 22 18.32 3.30 -1.65
N ASP A 23 18.58 3.57 -2.92
CA ASP A 23 17.58 3.66 -3.98
C ASP A 23 16.79 2.37 -4.19
N VAL A 24 15.49 2.53 -4.42
CA VAL A 24 14.60 1.46 -4.88
C VAL A 24 14.29 1.68 -6.35
N LEU A 25 14.76 0.75 -7.18
CA LEU A 25 14.67 0.82 -8.64
C LEU A 25 13.60 -0.14 -9.16
N ASN A 26 13.03 0.20 -10.31
CA ASN A 26 11.92 -0.56 -10.88
C ASN A 26 12.36 -1.99 -11.24
N PRO A 27 11.69 -3.04 -10.75
CA PRO A 27 12.11 -4.42 -10.98
C PRO A 27 12.04 -4.84 -12.46
N TRP A 28 11.28 -4.11 -13.30
CA TRP A 28 11.21 -4.36 -14.74
C TRP A 28 12.34 -3.68 -15.52
N ASP A 29 12.91 -2.59 -15.00
CA ASP A 29 13.99 -1.83 -15.61
C ASP A 29 14.73 -1.03 -14.53
N LEU A 30 15.91 -1.50 -14.13
CA LEU A 30 16.71 -0.91 -13.05
C LEU A 30 17.23 0.50 -13.37
N THR A 31 17.06 1.01 -14.59
CA THR A 31 17.37 2.42 -14.90
C THR A 31 16.23 3.38 -14.57
N ARG A 32 15.09 2.86 -14.11
CA ARG A 32 13.86 3.62 -13.84
C ARG A 32 13.50 3.61 -12.37
N ILE A 33 12.79 4.64 -11.97
CA ILE A 33 12.20 4.76 -10.64
C ILE A 33 11.04 3.78 -10.45
N THR A 34 10.89 3.25 -9.24
CA THR A 34 9.65 2.58 -8.82
C THR A 34 8.51 3.56 -8.58
N GLY A 35 8.80 4.83 -8.32
CA GLY A 35 7.87 5.72 -7.64
C GLY A 35 7.93 5.53 -6.12
N GLY A 36 7.16 6.33 -5.38
CA GLY A 36 7.16 6.32 -3.91
C GLY A 36 5.98 7.11 -3.33
N SER A 37 5.86 7.25 -2.02
CA SER A 37 6.86 6.85 -1.02
C SER A 37 6.91 5.35 -0.70
N SER A 38 5.86 4.56 -0.98
CA SER A 38 5.84 3.11 -0.68
C SER A 38 6.62 2.26 -1.71
N SER A 39 7.84 2.69 -2.06
CA SER A 39 8.66 2.18 -3.15
C SER A 39 9.03 0.71 -2.99
N GLY A 40 9.59 0.32 -1.83
CA GLY A 40 10.03 -1.05 -1.58
C GLY A 40 8.88 -2.05 -1.57
N SER A 41 7.71 -1.64 -1.04
CA SER A 41 6.51 -2.48 -1.05
C SER A 41 6.05 -2.80 -2.47
N ALA A 42 6.01 -1.78 -3.35
CA ALA A 42 5.66 -1.98 -4.75
C ALA A 42 6.69 -2.85 -5.48
N ALA A 43 7.99 -2.58 -5.28
CA ALA A 43 9.08 -3.34 -5.90
C ALA A 43 9.01 -4.84 -5.56
N LEU A 44 8.83 -5.17 -4.27
CA LEU A 44 8.79 -6.55 -3.80
C LEU A 44 7.58 -7.32 -4.35
N VAL A 45 6.42 -6.68 -4.44
CA VAL A 45 5.22 -7.30 -5.03
C VAL A 45 5.38 -7.47 -6.54
N ALA A 46 5.88 -6.46 -7.24
CA ALA A 46 6.10 -6.53 -8.69
C ALA A 46 7.14 -7.59 -9.07
N ALA A 47 8.23 -7.71 -8.29
CA ALA A 47 9.23 -8.76 -8.47
C ALA A 47 8.76 -10.17 -8.04
N GLY A 48 7.54 -10.30 -7.48
CA GLY A 48 6.99 -11.58 -7.04
C GLY A 48 7.62 -12.16 -5.76
N VAL A 49 8.34 -11.34 -4.99
CA VAL A 49 8.99 -11.76 -3.74
C VAL A 49 7.96 -11.99 -2.63
N VAL A 50 6.90 -11.19 -2.62
CA VAL A 50 5.76 -11.33 -1.69
C VAL A 50 4.44 -11.21 -2.47
N PRO A 51 3.37 -11.91 -2.04
CA PRO A 51 2.07 -11.85 -2.71
C PRO A 51 1.35 -10.51 -2.52
N PHE A 52 1.60 -9.84 -1.39
CA PHE A 52 1.10 -8.50 -1.10
C PHE A 52 2.06 -7.75 -0.15
N ALA A 53 1.95 -6.42 -0.12
CA ALA A 53 2.68 -5.58 0.82
C ALA A 53 1.83 -4.36 1.21
N LEU A 54 1.95 -3.90 2.47
CA LEU A 54 1.30 -2.68 2.92
C LEU A 54 2.06 -1.43 2.44
N GLY A 55 1.33 -0.32 2.34
CA GLY A 55 1.88 1.01 2.08
C GLY A 55 0.98 2.09 2.66
N THR A 56 1.37 3.34 2.48
CA THR A 56 0.54 4.50 2.81
C THR A 56 0.40 5.39 1.59
N ASP A 57 -0.75 6.05 1.46
CA ASP A 57 -1.08 6.97 0.37
C ASP A 57 -1.69 8.23 0.98
N THR A 58 -0.90 9.30 1.00
CA THR A 58 -1.32 10.65 1.41
C THR A 58 -1.65 11.50 0.20
N GLY A 59 -0.73 11.54 -0.77
CA GLY A 59 -0.92 12.18 -2.07
C GLY A 59 -1.16 11.16 -3.19
N ASP A 60 -0.23 10.22 -3.37
CA ASP A 60 -0.28 9.17 -4.39
C ASP A 60 0.63 7.95 -4.08
N SER A 61 1.09 7.83 -2.83
CA SER A 61 2.20 6.95 -2.44
C SER A 61 1.94 5.44 -2.52
N VAL A 62 0.70 5.00 -2.82
CA VAL A 62 0.38 3.63 -3.23
C VAL A 62 0.09 3.58 -4.73
N ARG A 63 -0.74 4.49 -5.23
CA ARG A 63 -1.21 4.45 -6.63
C ARG A 63 -0.10 4.72 -7.65
N LYS A 64 0.78 5.68 -7.39
CA LYS A 64 1.90 6.01 -8.29
C LYS A 64 2.90 4.86 -8.42
N PRO A 65 3.47 4.31 -7.33
CA PRO A 65 4.41 3.20 -7.50
C PRO A 65 3.76 1.93 -8.06
N ALA A 66 2.48 1.70 -7.81
CA ALA A 66 1.75 0.62 -8.47
C ALA A 66 1.66 0.81 -9.98
N GLY A 67 1.34 2.02 -10.44
CA GLY A 67 1.28 2.36 -11.87
C GLY A 67 2.64 2.21 -12.56
N TYR A 68 3.74 2.58 -11.90
CA TYR A 68 5.08 2.44 -12.46
C TYR A 68 5.59 1.00 -12.42
N CYS A 69 5.26 0.24 -11.37
CA CYS A 69 5.67 -1.15 -11.23
C CYS A 69 4.70 -2.15 -11.89
N GLY A 70 3.64 -1.69 -12.57
CA GLY A 70 2.72 -2.55 -13.31
C GLY A 70 1.93 -3.54 -12.44
N ILE A 71 1.52 -3.11 -11.24
CA ILE A 71 0.78 -3.93 -10.27
C ILE A 71 -0.46 -3.21 -9.74
N ILE A 72 -1.28 -3.89 -8.95
CA ILE A 72 -2.45 -3.29 -8.29
C ILE A 72 -1.99 -2.54 -7.04
N GLY A 73 -2.33 -1.25 -6.96
CA GLY A 73 -2.17 -0.42 -5.76
C GLY A 73 -3.52 0.07 -5.29
N PHE A 74 -4.01 -0.46 -4.18
CA PHE A 74 -5.32 -0.13 -3.65
C PHE A 74 -5.23 0.90 -2.53
N LYS A 75 -5.80 2.08 -2.78
CA LYS A 75 -6.03 3.10 -1.75
C LYS A 75 -7.53 3.09 -1.40
N PRO A 76 -7.93 2.60 -0.22
CA PRO A 76 -9.34 2.58 0.18
C PRO A 76 -9.91 3.98 0.40
N THR A 77 -11.20 4.03 0.71
CA THR A 77 -11.81 5.18 1.38
C THR A 77 -11.08 5.44 2.70
N TYR A 78 -10.80 6.71 2.98
CA TYR A 78 -10.17 7.15 4.22
C TYR A 78 -10.91 6.61 5.45
N GLY A 79 -10.16 6.02 6.38
CA GLY A 79 -10.70 5.41 7.61
C GLY A 79 -11.14 3.95 7.49
N LEU A 80 -11.24 3.35 6.28
CA LEU A 80 -11.63 1.94 6.18
C LEU A 80 -10.56 0.97 6.69
N ILE A 81 -9.28 1.31 6.52
CA ILE A 81 -8.17 0.56 7.11
C ILE A 81 -7.57 1.43 8.20
N SER A 82 -7.50 0.90 9.42
CA SER A 82 -6.95 1.58 10.59
C SER A 82 -5.51 2.04 10.35
N ARG A 83 -5.20 3.23 10.84
CA ARG A 83 -3.85 3.82 10.87
C ARG A 83 -3.18 3.70 12.22
N TYR A 84 -3.81 3.01 13.18
CA TYR A 84 -3.19 2.79 14.47
C TYR A 84 -1.82 2.11 14.31
N GLY A 85 -0.77 2.73 14.87
CA GLY A 85 0.62 2.28 14.72
C GLY A 85 1.37 2.77 13.47
N VAL A 86 0.73 3.53 12.59
CA VAL A 86 1.39 4.18 11.43
C VAL A 86 2.04 5.48 11.87
N PHE A 87 3.27 5.73 11.40
CA PHE A 87 3.94 7.02 11.61
C PHE A 87 3.21 8.12 10.82
N PRO A 88 2.74 9.20 11.47
CA PRO A 88 1.92 10.21 10.81
C PRO A 88 2.74 11.10 9.86
N TYR A 89 2.20 11.36 8.67
CA TYR A 89 2.73 12.37 7.76
C TYR A 89 1.77 13.57 7.66
N ALA A 90 0.57 13.35 7.14
CA ALA A 90 -0.52 14.32 7.17
C ALA A 90 -1.80 13.62 7.65
N PRO A 91 -2.07 13.58 8.97
CA PRO A 91 -3.13 12.75 9.55
C PRO A 91 -4.55 12.97 9.02
N SER A 92 -4.84 14.10 8.37
CA SER A 92 -6.14 14.32 7.72
C SER A 92 -6.26 13.66 6.35
N LEU A 93 -5.15 13.15 5.79
CA LEU A 93 -5.04 12.63 4.43
C LEU A 93 -4.41 11.23 4.37
N ASP A 94 -3.56 10.86 5.34
CA ASP A 94 -2.86 9.57 5.34
C ASP A 94 -3.88 8.44 5.27
N THR A 95 -3.72 7.54 4.30
CA THR A 95 -4.57 6.35 4.14
C THR A 95 -3.67 5.13 4.06
N VAL A 96 -3.92 4.10 4.87
CA VAL A 96 -3.26 2.80 4.68
C VAL A 96 -3.81 2.16 3.41
N GLY A 97 -2.92 1.73 2.55
CA GLY A 97 -3.24 0.95 1.36
C GLY A 97 -2.31 -0.24 1.23
N TYR A 98 -2.35 -0.89 0.09
CA TYR A 98 -1.51 -2.06 -0.16
C TYR A 98 -1.35 -2.34 -1.65
N PHE A 99 -0.43 -3.26 -1.93
CA PHE A 99 -0.07 -3.71 -3.25
C PHE A 99 -0.37 -5.19 -3.40
N THR A 100 -0.87 -5.60 -4.57
CA THR A 100 -1.07 -7.01 -4.98
C THR A 100 -0.82 -7.13 -6.49
N ARG A 101 -0.73 -8.35 -7.02
CA ARG A 101 -0.58 -8.56 -8.48
C ARG A 101 -1.91 -8.81 -9.19
N THR A 102 -2.97 -9.12 -8.46
CA THR A 102 -4.29 -9.46 -9.00
C THR A 102 -5.39 -8.73 -8.24
N VAL A 103 -6.53 -8.49 -8.89
CA VAL A 103 -7.68 -7.84 -8.25
C VAL A 103 -8.33 -8.77 -7.23
N GLU A 104 -8.28 -10.07 -7.48
CA GLU A 104 -8.76 -11.12 -6.59
C GLU A 104 -7.99 -11.11 -5.27
N ASP A 105 -6.66 -11.09 -5.31
CA ASP A 105 -5.83 -10.96 -4.11
C ASP A 105 -6.11 -9.63 -3.40
N SER A 106 -6.32 -8.56 -4.17
CA SER A 106 -6.67 -7.24 -3.61
C SER A 106 -7.98 -7.28 -2.83
N ALA A 107 -9.00 -7.97 -3.33
CA ALA A 107 -10.27 -8.15 -2.64
C ALA A 107 -10.10 -8.99 -1.36
N ILE A 108 -9.25 -10.02 -1.40
CA ILE A 108 -8.95 -10.82 -0.22
C ILE A 108 -8.30 -9.98 0.87
N VAL A 109 -7.23 -9.25 0.51
CA VAL A 109 -6.51 -8.39 1.46
C VAL A 109 -7.43 -7.31 2.03
N PHE A 110 -8.29 -6.71 1.20
CA PHE A 110 -9.26 -5.70 1.66
C PHE A 110 -10.13 -6.23 2.80
N ASP A 111 -10.73 -7.41 2.63
CA ASP A 111 -11.68 -7.96 3.60
C ASP A 111 -11.04 -8.22 4.98
N TYR A 112 -9.75 -8.52 5.01
CA TYR A 112 -9.02 -8.71 6.27
C TYR A 112 -8.57 -7.38 6.90
N LEU A 113 -8.22 -6.38 6.11
CA LEU A 113 -7.73 -5.10 6.61
C LEU A 113 -8.84 -4.09 6.93
N ALA A 114 -9.95 -4.14 6.22
CA ALA A 114 -11.04 -3.19 6.33
C ALA A 114 -11.94 -3.50 7.54
N GLN A 115 -11.38 -3.34 8.73
CA GLN A 115 -12.03 -3.60 10.01
C GLN A 115 -12.11 -2.32 10.85
N GLU A 116 -13.17 -2.19 11.63
CA GLU A 116 -13.30 -1.12 12.61
C GLU A 116 -12.24 -1.29 13.71
N ASP A 117 -11.57 -0.21 14.07
CA ASP A 117 -10.55 -0.18 15.12
C ASP A 117 -10.76 1.04 16.03
N HIS A 118 -11.14 0.78 17.28
CA HIS A 118 -11.42 1.82 18.27
C HIS A 118 -10.16 2.58 18.73
N GLN A 119 -8.97 2.12 18.38
CA GLN A 119 -7.72 2.84 18.66
C GLN A 119 -7.40 3.91 17.60
N ASP A 120 -8.08 3.89 16.46
CA ASP A 120 -8.01 4.93 15.43
C ASP A 120 -9.30 5.75 15.42
N ALA A 121 -9.21 7.00 15.88
CA ALA A 121 -10.34 7.93 15.92
C ALA A 121 -10.97 8.24 14.54
N THR A 122 -10.28 7.87 13.46
CA THR A 122 -10.76 8.05 12.08
C THR A 122 -11.28 6.76 11.45
N SER A 123 -11.26 5.64 12.19
CA SER A 123 -11.71 4.35 11.71
C SER A 123 -13.20 4.37 11.37
N LEU A 124 -13.53 3.76 10.24
CA LEU A 124 -14.89 3.57 9.76
C LEU A 124 -15.26 2.10 9.85
N LYS A 125 -16.51 1.84 10.24
CA LYS A 125 -17.09 0.51 10.17
C LYS A 125 -17.31 0.10 8.72
N SER A 126 -16.58 -0.92 8.27
CA SER A 126 -16.85 -1.57 6.98
C SER A 126 -18.22 -2.26 7.01
N LYS A 127 -19.04 -2.02 6.00
CA LYS A 127 -20.42 -2.52 5.95
C LYS A 127 -20.55 -3.89 5.29
N GLU A 128 -19.59 -4.31 4.46
CA GLU A 128 -19.72 -5.54 3.66
C GLU A 128 -18.34 -6.17 3.37
N LYS A 129 -18.31 -7.51 3.25
CA LYS A 129 -17.16 -8.28 2.76
C LYS A 129 -17.29 -8.53 1.26
N ILE A 130 -16.21 -8.31 0.51
CA ILE A 130 -16.13 -8.44 -0.95
C ILE A 130 -16.02 -9.91 -1.37
N ILE A 131 -15.21 -10.73 -0.68
CA ILE A 131 -14.99 -12.15 -1.01
C ILE A 131 -16.32 -12.91 -1.09
N LEU A 132 -17.26 -12.62 -0.19
CA LEU A 132 -18.57 -13.27 -0.16
C LEU A 132 -19.38 -13.01 -1.44
N LYS A 133 -19.09 -11.95 -2.20
CA LYS A 133 -19.76 -11.66 -3.47
C LYS A 133 -19.09 -12.27 -4.70
N ILE A 134 -17.80 -12.61 -4.61
CA ILE A 134 -17.03 -13.18 -5.73
C ILE A 134 -17.24 -14.68 -5.86
N TYR A 135 -17.29 -15.41 -4.75
CA TYR A 135 -17.39 -16.88 -4.75
C TYR A 135 -18.83 -17.44 -4.62
N HIS A 136 -19.83 -16.58 -4.48
CA HIS A 136 -21.26 -16.96 -4.42
C HIS A 136 -22.07 -16.48 -5.65
N GLN A 137 -21.41 -16.13 -6.75
CA GLN A 137 -22.01 -15.96 -8.07
C GLN A 137 -21.70 -17.19 -8.93
#